data_AF-A0A9W3NW75-F1
#
_entry.id   AF-A0A9W3NW75-F1
#
_cell.length_a   1.000
_cell.length_b   1.000
_cell.length_c   1.000
_cell.angle_alpha   90.00
_cell.angle_beta   90.00
_cell.angle_gamma   90.00
#
_symmetry.space_group_name_H-M   'P 1'
#
loop_
_entity.id
_entity.type
_entity.pdbx_description
1 polymer ?
#
loop_
_entity_poly.entity_id
_entity_poly.type
_entity_poly.pdbx_seq_one_letter_code
_entity_poly.pdbx_strand_id
1 'polypeptide(L)'
;MERRYLPDTDTLARYEHRVRNRLIERYHQRLASKYHYFIRFQLGDERPFYTNESLDVIISTLDNIEIINCKWTATEWNKTPWMYYLTSGKLYESYKDMNASQFTKGYSGDSIGSTEDKEWYFKYFKGKNCSYWRDRRSGKPTWHLRYGNQYANLSGDTFSVGIFSSTKETSNTPIDLVLPVLKQMNAQKWRGFYEDEITFILEQTGIERRLL
;
A
#
# COMPACT_ATOMS: atom_id res chain seq x y z
N MET A 1 -18.95 -20.11 -7.49
CA MET A 1 -18.45 -19.26 -6.39
C MET A 1 -19.56 -18.97 -5.39
N GLU A 2 -19.44 -19.47 -4.15
CA GLU A 2 -20.38 -19.13 -3.07
C GLU A 2 -20.22 -17.66 -2.64
N ARG A 3 -21.31 -16.90 -2.63
CA ARG A 3 -21.32 -15.45 -2.29
C ARG A 3 -22.16 -15.18 -1.04
N ARG A 4 -21.61 -14.40 -0.10
CA ARG A 4 -22.26 -14.07 1.17
C ARG A 4 -22.28 -12.55 1.36
N TYR A 5 -23.48 -11.99 1.50
CA TYR A 5 -23.67 -10.54 1.46
C TYR A 5 -23.88 -9.97 2.87
N LEU A 6 -23.62 -8.67 3.01
CA LEU A 6 -24.17 -7.87 4.11
C LEU A 6 -25.72 -7.86 4.01
N PRO A 7 -26.46 -7.29 4.97
CA PRO A 7 -27.85 -6.91 4.75
C PRO A 7 -27.98 -5.87 3.63
N ASP A 8 -29.15 -5.80 2.99
CA ASP A 8 -29.40 -4.86 1.90
C ASP A 8 -29.53 -3.43 2.43
N THR A 9 -29.25 -2.45 1.56
CA THR A 9 -29.25 -1.04 1.92
C THR A 9 -30.62 -0.60 2.42
N ASP A 10 -31.72 -1.13 1.86
CA ASP A 10 -33.09 -0.78 2.24
C ASP A 10 -33.43 -1.28 3.65
N THR A 11 -32.99 -2.50 4.00
CA THR A 11 -33.08 -3.03 5.37
C THR A 11 -32.31 -2.16 6.35
N LEU A 12 -31.11 -1.71 5.99
CA LEU A 12 -30.27 -0.87 6.85
C LEU A 12 -30.75 0.59 6.92
N ALA A 13 -31.44 1.08 5.89
CA ALA A 13 -31.95 2.45 5.80
C ALA A 13 -33.09 2.74 6.81
N ARG A 14 -33.71 1.69 7.36
CA ARG A 14 -34.76 1.80 8.39
C ARG A 14 -34.24 2.27 9.75
N TYR A 15 -32.93 2.24 9.98
CA TYR A 15 -32.30 2.63 11.23
C TYR A 15 -31.71 4.04 11.15
N GLU A 16 -31.67 4.74 12.30
CA GLU A 16 -30.93 6.00 12.42
C GLU A 16 -29.46 5.84 12.02
N HIS A 17 -28.87 6.90 11.46
CA HIS A 17 -27.52 6.88 10.90
C HIS A 17 -26.46 6.27 11.83
N ARG A 18 -26.48 6.64 13.12
CA ARG A 18 -25.51 6.12 14.11
C ARG A 18 -25.70 4.63 14.39
N VAL A 19 -26.94 4.16 14.44
CA VAL A 19 -27.28 2.74 14.64
C VAL A 19 -26.90 1.94 13.41
N ARG A 20 -27.24 2.45 12.22
CA ARG A 20 -26.90 1.86 10.92
C ARG A 20 -25.40 1.62 10.77
N ASN A 21 -24.56 2.62 11.05
CA ASN A 21 -23.11 2.48 10.92
C ASN A 21 -22.53 1.42 11.86
N ARG A 22 -23.02 1.36 13.11
CA ARG A 22 -22.64 0.31 14.07
C ARG A 22 -23.07 -1.08 13.62
N LEU A 23 -24.25 -1.20 13.02
CA LEU A 23 -24.71 -2.48 12.47
C LEU A 23 -23.81 -2.93 11.32
N ILE A 24 -23.54 -2.04 10.36
CA ILE A 24 -22.64 -2.31 9.23
C ILE A 24 -21.27 -2.78 9.72
N GLU A 25 -20.66 -2.06 10.66
CA GLU A 25 -19.38 -2.42 11.27
C GLU A 25 -19.41 -3.83 11.88
N ARG A 26 -20.42 -4.13 12.70
CA ARG A 26 -20.58 -5.46 13.33
C ARG A 26 -20.78 -6.57 12.30
N TYR A 27 -21.54 -6.32 11.23
CA TYR A 27 -21.72 -7.29 10.15
C TYR A 27 -20.40 -7.55 9.42
N HIS A 28 -19.64 -6.51 9.11
CA HIS A 28 -18.31 -6.65 8.51
C HIS A 28 -17.39 -7.46 9.41
N GLN A 29 -17.30 -7.15 10.70
CA GLN A 29 -16.50 -7.89 11.68
C GLN A 29 -16.88 -9.38 11.72
N ARG A 30 -18.19 -9.67 11.76
CA ARG A 30 -18.71 -11.04 11.83
C ARG A 30 -18.48 -11.84 10.55
N LEU A 31 -18.56 -11.21 9.38
CA LEU A 31 -18.33 -11.89 8.11
C LEU A 31 -16.83 -12.06 7.85
N ALA A 32 -16.02 -11.04 8.11
CA ALA A 32 -14.57 -11.15 7.95
C ALA A 32 -13.92 -12.19 8.88
N SER A 33 -14.52 -12.48 10.05
CA SER A 33 -14.03 -13.57 10.91
C SER A 33 -14.38 -14.97 10.40
N LYS A 34 -15.28 -15.09 9.43
CA LYS A 34 -15.76 -16.37 8.86
C LYS A 34 -15.27 -16.64 7.44
N TYR A 35 -15.00 -15.59 6.68
CA TYR A 35 -14.66 -15.67 5.27
C TYR A 35 -13.22 -15.23 4.98
N HIS A 36 -12.62 -15.76 3.93
CA HIS A 36 -11.24 -15.44 3.55
C HIS A 36 -11.14 -14.08 2.86
N TYR A 37 -12.08 -13.79 1.95
CA TYR A 37 -12.03 -12.60 1.11
C TYR A 37 -13.32 -11.81 1.19
N PHE A 38 -13.17 -10.49 1.09
CA PHE A 38 -14.24 -9.53 0.83
C PHE A 38 -14.00 -8.89 -0.53
N ILE A 39 -14.96 -9.05 -1.45
CA ILE A 39 -14.87 -8.62 -2.84
C ILE A 39 -15.70 -7.36 -3.04
N ARG A 40 -15.12 -6.35 -3.70
CA ARG A 40 -15.80 -5.15 -4.19
C ARG A 40 -15.56 -4.98 -5.68
N PHE A 41 -16.52 -4.43 -6.41
CA PHE A 41 -16.35 -4.13 -7.83
C PHE A 41 -15.82 -2.69 -7.98
N GLN A 42 -14.78 -2.50 -8.80
CA GLN A 42 -14.18 -1.20 -9.07
C GLN A 42 -15.05 -0.37 -10.01
N LEU A 43 -15.65 -1.05 -11.01
CA LEU A 43 -16.45 -0.46 -12.06
C LEU A 43 -17.77 -1.24 -12.13
N GLY A 44 -18.78 -0.81 -11.36
CA GLY A 44 -20.11 -1.38 -11.40
C GLY A 44 -20.88 -1.28 -10.08
N ASP A 45 -22.20 -1.43 -10.18
CA ASP A 45 -23.12 -1.41 -9.04
C ASP A 45 -23.36 -2.81 -8.43
N GLU A 46 -22.52 -3.78 -8.81
CA GLU A 46 -22.59 -5.12 -8.24
C GLU A 46 -22.32 -5.08 -6.73
N ARG A 47 -23.14 -5.82 -6.00
CA ARG A 47 -23.11 -5.82 -4.55
C ARG A 47 -21.84 -6.50 -4.03
N PRO A 48 -21.08 -5.84 -3.12
CA PRO A 48 -19.94 -6.47 -2.46
C PRO A 48 -20.32 -7.73 -1.68
N PHE A 49 -19.43 -8.73 -1.68
CA PHE A 49 -19.71 -10.02 -1.05
C PHE A 49 -18.47 -10.65 -0.42
N TYR A 50 -18.70 -11.62 0.44
CA TYR A 50 -17.69 -12.44 1.10
C TYR A 50 -17.65 -13.84 0.51
N THR A 51 -16.47 -14.44 0.49
CA THR A 51 -16.27 -15.81 0.02
C THR A 51 -15.08 -16.50 0.67
N ASN A 52 -15.10 -17.84 0.65
CA ASN A 52 -13.97 -18.72 1.04
C ASN A 52 -13.27 -19.34 -0.16
N GLU A 53 -13.70 -18.98 -1.37
CA GLU A 53 -13.17 -19.52 -2.60
C GLU A 53 -11.70 -19.13 -2.76
N SER A 54 -10.94 -19.98 -3.43
CA SER A 54 -9.52 -19.75 -3.65
C SER A 54 -9.31 -18.53 -4.55
N LEU A 55 -8.14 -17.88 -4.43
CA LEU A 55 -7.80 -16.74 -5.26
C LEU A 55 -7.86 -17.10 -6.76
N ASP A 56 -7.39 -18.30 -7.14
CA ASP A 56 -7.42 -18.82 -8.51
C ASP A 56 -8.85 -18.93 -9.09
N VAL A 57 -9.81 -19.34 -8.26
CA VAL A 57 -11.23 -19.39 -8.68
C VAL A 57 -11.79 -17.97 -8.84
N ILE A 58 -11.43 -17.04 -7.95
CA ILE A 58 -11.88 -15.65 -8.03
C ILE A 58 -11.35 -14.98 -9.30
N ILE A 59 -10.04 -15.08 -9.56
CA ILE A 59 -9.38 -14.42 -10.71
C ILE A 59 -9.79 -15.02 -12.07
N SER A 60 -10.23 -16.28 -12.11
CA SER A 60 -10.73 -16.90 -13.35
C SER A 60 -12.20 -16.62 -13.63
N THR A 61 -12.95 -16.12 -12.65
CA THR A 61 -14.40 -15.91 -12.75
C THR A 61 -14.80 -14.43 -12.84
N LEU A 62 -14.01 -13.54 -12.24
CA LEU A 62 -14.31 -12.11 -12.12
C LEU A 62 -13.19 -11.26 -12.72
N ASP A 63 -13.50 -9.98 -12.97
CA ASP A 63 -12.54 -8.94 -13.35
C ASP A 63 -13.02 -7.57 -12.87
N ASN A 64 -12.15 -6.56 -12.87
CA ASN A 64 -12.41 -5.21 -12.36
C ASN A 64 -12.89 -5.18 -10.91
N ILE A 65 -12.20 -5.93 -10.04
CA ILE A 65 -12.55 -6.10 -8.63
C ILE A 65 -11.40 -5.76 -7.69
N GLU A 66 -11.73 -5.45 -6.45
CA GLU A 66 -10.83 -5.43 -5.31
C GLU A 66 -11.13 -6.63 -4.41
N ILE A 67 -10.08 -7.32 -3.98
CA ILE A 67 -10.15 -8.53 -3.16
C ILE A 67 -9.44 -8.23 -1.84
N ILE A 68 -10.19 -7.96 -0.78
CA ILE A 68 -9.61 -7.63 0.53
C ILE A 68 -9.43 -8.93 1.33
N ASN A 69 -8.22 -9.17 1.82
CA ASN A 69 -7.87 -10.34 2.61
C ASN A 69 -8.32 -10.18 4.07
N CYS A 70 -9.40 -10.88 4.44
CA CYS A 70 -9.98 -10.83 5.78
C CYS A 70 -9.12 -11.53 6.85
N LYS A 71 -8.19 -12.39 6.42
CA LYS A 71 -7.24 -13.10 7.29
C LYS A 71 -5.89 -12.38 7.43
N TRP A 72 -5.70 -11.27 6.73
CA TRP A 72 -4.45 -10.52 6.81
C TRP A 72 -4.17 -10.04 8.23
N THR A 73 -2.92 -10.15 8.67
CA THR A 73 -2.47 -9.64 9.97
C THR A 73 -1.23 -8.78 9.81
N ALA A 74 -1.08 -7.80 10.70
CA ALA A 74 0.04 -6.88 10.65
C ALA A 74 1.41 -7.55 10.93
N THR A 75 1.43 -8.78 11.44
CA THR A 75 2.66 -9.55 11.65
C THR A 75 3.27 -10.08 10.35
N GLU A 76 2.46 -10.24 9.31
CA GLU A 76 2.86 -10.72 7.98
C GLU A 76 2.79 -9.63 6.91
N TRP A 77 2.89 -8.37 7.36
CA TRP A 77 2.70 -7.16 6.57
C TRP A 77 3.50 -7.11 5.26
N ASN A 78 4.67 -7.75 5.20
CA ASN A 78 5.56 -7.81 4.03
C ASN A 78 5.53 -9.14 3.27
N LYS A 79 4.65 -10.07 3.65
CA LYS A 79 4.54 -11.41 3.04
C LYS A 79 3.17 -11.64 2.43
N THR A 80 2.14 -11.33 3.20
CA THR A 80 0.75 -11.56 2.82
C THR A 80 0.15 -10.23 2.34
N PRO A 81 -0.37 -10.15 1.10
CA PRO A 81 -1.06 -8.95 0.63
C PRO A 81 -2.27 -8.64 1.51
N TRP A 82 -2.45 -7.36 1.79
CA TRP A 82 -3.64 -6.86 2.48
C TRP A 82 -4.85 -6.90 1.55
N MET A 83 -4.63 -6.60 0.28
CA MET A 83 -5.64 -6.72 -0.77
C MET A 83 -4.99 -7.03 -2.11
N TYR A 84 -5.83 -7.46 -3.05
CA TYR A 84 -5.51 -7.61 -4.45
C TYR A 84 -6.42 -6.71 -5.28
N TYR A 85 -5.93 -6.27 -6.43
CA TYR A 85 -6.71 -5.62 -7.47
C TYR A 85 -6.64 -6.49 -8.72
N LEU A 86 -7.79 -6.81 -9.30
CA LEU A 86 -7.87 -7.49 -10.57
C LEU A 86 -8.51 -6.53 -11.57
N THR A 87 -7.75 -6.13 -12.58
CA THR A 87 -8.20 -5.17 -13.59
C THR A 87 -7.68 -5.61 -14.95
N SER A 88 -8.58 -5.76 -15.92
CA SER A 88 -8.25 -6.21 -17.27
C SER A 88 -7.44 -7.52 -17.28
N GLY A 89 -7.81 -8.46 -16.40
CA GLY A 89 -7.14 -9.76 -16.26
C GLY A 89 -5.75 -9.72 -15.59
N LYS A 90 -5.32 -8.56 -15.09
CA LYS A 90 -4.05 -8.40 -14.37
C LYS A 90 -4.26 -8.32 -12.87
N LEU A 91 -3.50 -9.12 -12.12
CA LEU A 91 -3.54 -9.15 -10.66
C LEU A 91 -2.41 -8.29 -10.08
N TYR A 92 -2.79 -7.32 -9.26
CA TYR A 92 -1.89 -6.52 -8.47
C TYR A 92 -2.10 -6.85 -7.00
N GLU A 93 -1.03 -6.87 -6.21
CA GLU A 93 -1.12 -7.12 -4.77
C GLU A 93 -0.67 -5.86 -4.03
N SER A 94 -1.40 -5.46 -2.99
CA SER A 94 -1.11 -4.25 -2.22
C SER A 94 -0.89 -4.57 -0.76
N TYR A 95 0.13 -3.94 -0.20
CA TYR A 95 0.62 -4.22 1.15
C TYR A 95 0.48 -2.98 2.04
N LYS A 96 0.29 -3.25 3.34
CA LYS A 96 0.08 -2.25 4.39
C LYS A 96 1.16 -2.36 5.45
N ASP A 97 1.41 -1.28 6.17
CA ASP A 97 2.43 -1.22 7.21
C ASP A 97 2.11 -2.12 8.43
N MET A 98 3.13 -2.42 9.23
CA MET A 98 3.04 -3.32 10.40
C MET A 98 2.16 -2.81 11.57
N ASN A 99 1.70 -1.57 11.52
CA ASN A 99 0.78 -0.95 12.46
C ASN A 99 -0.62 -0.79 11.87
N ALA A 100 -0.84 -1.21 10.62
CA ALA A 100 -2.15 -1.17 10.02
C ALA A 100 -3.09 -2.15 10.70
N SER A 101 -4.34 -1.73 10.90
CA SER A 101 -5.43 -2.60 11.32
C SER A 101 -6.16 -3.21 10.14
N GLN A 102 -6.82 -4.34 10.40
CA GLN A 102 -7.80 -4.90 9.47
C GLN A 102 -8.93 -3.88 9.22
N PHE A 103 -9.42 -3.81 7.98
CA PHE A 103 -10.45 -2.84 7.59
C PHE A 103 -11.73 -2.91 8.43
N THR A 104 -12.06 -4.09 8.95
CA THR A 104 -13.22 -4.31 9.84
C THR A 104 -13.11 -3.61 11.20
N LYS A 105 -11.95 -3.01 11.51
CA LYS A 105 -11.69 -2.25 12.73
C LYS A 105 -11.60 -0.73 12.52
N GLY A 106 -12.00 -0.21 11.35
CA GLY A 106 -12.24 1.23 11.17
C GLY A 106 -11.04 2.11 10.78
N TYR A 107 -9.87 1.54 10.51
CA TYR A 107 -8.73 2.24 9.88
C TYR A 107 -7.85 1.21 9.17
N SER A 108 -7.31 1.52 8.00
CA SER A 108 -6.30 0.68 7.34
C SER A 108 -5.08 1.55 7.11
N GLY A 109 -3.97 1.21 7.76
CA GLY A 109 -2.76 2.02 7.85
C GLY A 109 -2.11 2.42 6.53
N ASP A 110 -0.90 2.93 6.62
CA ASP A 110 -0.17 3.42 5.45
C ASP A 110 0.14 2.25 4.50
N SER A 111 0.05 2.51 3.19
CA SER A 111 0.58 1.55 2.21
C SER A 111 2.10 1.52 2.31
N ILE A 112 2.71 0.41 1.94
CA ILE A 112 4.17 0.28 1.86
C ILE A 112 4.64 -0.09 0.45
N GLY A 113 3.70 -0.35 -0.45
CA GLY A 113 4.02 -0.77 -1.80
C GLY A 113 2.97 -1.68 -2.41
N SER A 114 3.23 -2.04 -3.66
CA SER A 114 2.42 -2.97 -4.44
C SER A 114 3.30 -3.81 -5.37
N THR A 115 2.83 -5.01 -5.68
CA THR A 115 3.46 -5.98 -6.58
C THR A 115 2.59 -6.26 -7.80
N GLU A 116 3.23 -6.59 -8.92
CA GLU A 116 2.65 -7.11 -10.16
C GLU A 116 3.54 -8.30 -10.56
N ASP A 117 2.95 -9.44 -10.89
CA ASP A 117 3.69 -10.68 -11.19
C ASP A 117 4.73 -11.08 -10.12
N LYS A 118 4.38 -10.85 -8.84
CA LYS A 118 5.22 -11.10 -7.64
C LYS A 118 6.46 -10.19 -7.50
N GLU A 119 6.61 -9.19 -8.36
CA GLU A 119 7.69 -8.22 -8.30
C GLU A 119 7.20 -6.87 -7.76
N TRP A 120 8.00 -6.23 -6.91
CA TRP A 120 7.67 -4.91 -6.39
C TRP A 120 7.81 -3.87 -7.49
N TYR A 121 6.70 -3.37 -8.01
CA TYR A 121 6.71 -2.26 -8.95
C TYR A 121 6.61 -0.91 -8.22
N PHE A 122 6.06 -0.87 -7.02
CA PHE A 122 5.95 0.34 -6.21
C PHE A 122 6.33 0.07 -4.77
N LYS A 123 7.21 0.90 -4.19
CA LYS A 123 7.49 0.90 -2.75
C LYS A 123 7.29 2.29 -2.17
N TYR A 124 6.73 2.34 -0.98
CA TYR A 124 6.50 3.56 -0.22
C TYR A 124 6.98 3.37 1.22
N PHE A 125 7.61 4.39 1.76
CA PHE A 125 8.05 4.45 3.14
C PHE A 125 7.53 5.75 3.77
N LYS A 126 7.04 5.63 5.00
CA LYS A 126 6.68 6.77 5.85
C LYS A 126 7.35 6.62 7.20
N GLY A 127 8.21 7.57 7.51
CA GLY A 127 8.91 7.67 8.77
C GLY A 127 8.45 8.86 9.58
N LYS A 128 9.21 9.15 10.64
CA LYS A 128 9.01 10.35 11.44
C LYS A 128 9.48 11.56 10.61
N ASN A 129 8.52 12.42 10.24
CA ASN A 129 8.75 13.65 9.48
C ASN A 129 9.43 13.41 8.12
N CYS A 130 9.23 12.23 7.52
CA CYS A 130 9.80 11.90 6.23
C CYS A 130 8.97 10.88 5.47
N SER A 131 9.16 10.86 4.16
CA SER A 131 8.58 9.84 3.28
C SER A 131 9.52 9.57 2.12
N TYR A 132 9.42 8.36 1.57
CA TYR A 132 10.08 7.96 0.34
C TYR A 132 9.10 7.17 -0.51
N TRP A 133 9.18 7.30 -1.83
CA TRP A 133 8.52 6.37 -2.73
C TRP A 133 9.21 6.27 -4.07
N ARG A 134 8.97 5.13 -4.72
CA ARG A 134 9.48 4.83 -6.04
C ARG A 134 8.49 3.98 -6.82
N ASP A 135 8.24 4.39 -8.06
CA ASP A 135 7.61 3.55 -9.08
C ASP A 135 8.72 3.00 -10.01
N ARG A 136 8.92 1.69 -9.98
CA ARG A 136 9.93 0.97 -10.76
C ARG A 136 9.51 0.72 -12.20
N ARG A 137 8.28 1.05 -12.57
CA ARG A 137 7.81 0.99 -13.97
C ARG A 137 8.32 2.18 -14.79
N SER A 138 8.90 3.19 -14.14
CA SER A 138 9.61 4.25 -14.84
C SER A 138 10.77 3.64 -15.63
N GLY A 139 10.80 3.88 -16.95
CA GLY A 139 11.91 3.44 -17.82
C GLY A 139 13.26 4.11 -17.52
N LYS A 140 13.31 4.99 -16.53
CA LYS A 140 14.52 5.66 -16.04
C LYS A 140 14.59 5.62 -14.51
N PRO A 141 15.79 5.69 -13.91
CA PRO A 141 15.95 5.83 -12.46
C PRO A 141 15.07 6.97 -11.93
N THR A 142 14.18 6.68 -10.99
CA THR A 142 13.28 7.68 -10.43
C THR A 142 13.00 7.34 -8.98
N TRP A 143 13.09 8.34 -8.12
CA TRP A 143 12.64 8.23 -6.74
C TRP A 143 12.28 9.60 -6.17
N HIS A 144 11.43 9.59 -5.15
CA HIS A 144 10.92 10.77 -4.50
C HIS A 144 11.07 10.65 -2.99
N LEU A 145 11.58 11.69 -2.37
CA LEU A 145 11.86 11.74 -0.94
C LEU A 145 11.43 13.08 -0.37
N ARG A 146 10.99 13.05 0.88
CA ARG A 146 10.70 14.23 1.70
C ARG A 146 11.35 14.06 3.07
N TYR A 147 11.98 15.12 3.57
CA TYR A 147 12.40 15.26 4.96
C TYR A 147 12.01 16.66 5.47
N GLY A 148 11.23 16.74 6.55
CA GLY A 148 10.66 18.01 6.97
C GLY A 148 9.69 18.56 5.93
N ASN A 149 9.89 19.81 5.49
CA ASN A 149 9.11 20.40 4.40
C ASN A 149 9.86 20.40 3.05
N GLN A 150 11.04 19.79 3.03
CA GLN A 150 11.90 19.76 1.86
C GLN A 150 11.76 18.42 1.13
N TYR A 151 11.81 18.49 -0.19
CA TYR A 151 11.72 17.39 -1.11
C TYR A 151 13.06 17.24 -1.84
N ALA A 152 13.45 16.00 -2.08
CA ALA A 152 14.52 15.62 -2.97
C ALA A 152 13.98 14.55 -3.92
N ASN A 153 14.22 14.71 -5.21
CA ASN A 153 13.79 13.76 -6.23
C ASN A 153 14.94 13.46 -7.19
N LEU A 154 14.96 12.25 -7.72
CA LEU A 154 15.78 11.86 -8.86
C LEU A 154 14.87 11.55 -10.05
N SER A 155 15.25 11.98 -11.24
CA SER A 155 14.62 11.58 -12.49
C SER A 155 15.69 11.45 -13.58
N GLY A 156 15.98 10.23 -14.01
CA GLY A 156 17.20 9.94 -14.78
C GLY A 156 18.42 10.21 -13.91
N ASP A 157 19.28 11.12 -14.37
CA ASP A 157 20.51 11.53 -13.67
C ASP A 157 20.39 12.91 -13.01
N THR A 158 19.19 13.50 -13.02
CA THR A 158 18.95 14.86 -12.53
C THR A 158 18.32 14.86 -11.15
N PHE A 159 19.01 15.50 -10.20
CA PHE A 159 18.44 15.78 -8.88
C PHE A 159 17.65 17.07 -8.88
N SER A 160 16.52 17.07 -8.18
CA SER A 160 15.72 18.26 -7.90
C SER A 160 15.44 18.38 -6.41
N VAL A 161 15.60 19.59 -5.86
CA VAL A 161 15.36 19.89 -4.44
C VAL A 161 14.49 21.12 -4.25
N GLY A 162 13.69 21.13 -3.18
CA GLY A 162 12.92 22.32 -2.81
C GLY A 162 11.70 21.99 -1.95
N ILE A 163 10.64 22.77 -2.10
CA ILE A 163 9.35 22.55 -1.43
C ILE A 163 8.30 22.07 -2.44
N PHE A 164 7.14 21.61 -1.97
CA PHE A 164 6.11 20.97 -2.81
C PHE A 164 5.72 21.76 -4.07
N SER A 165 5.74 23.09 -4.03
CA SER A 165 5.39 23.98 -5.15
C SER A 165 6.59 24.63 -5.85
N SER A 166 7.82 24.38 -5.39
CA SER A 166 9.02 25.04 -5.90
C SER A 166 10.23 24.16 -5.68
N THR A 167 10.53 23.34 -6.69
CA THR A 167 11.75 22.53 -6.78
C THR A 167 12.64 23.08 -7.87
N LYS A 168 13.95 23.03 -7.64
CA LYS A 168 14.98 23.38 -8.64
C LYS A 168 15.95 22.24 -8.83
N GLU A 169 16.47 22.11 -10.03
CA GLU A 169 17.55 21.17 -10.32
C GLU A 169 18.81 21.53 -9.53
N THR A 170 19.59 20.51 -9.19
CA THR A 170 20.86 20.66 -8.49
C THR A 170 21.86 19.66 -9.05
N SER A 171 23.09 20.12 -9.25
CA SER A 171 24.23 19.27 -9.62
C SER A 171 24.76 18.46 -8.44
N ASN A 172 24.46 18.89 -7.21
CA ASN A 172 24.95 18.27 -5.99
C ASN A 172 23.93 17.30 -5.42
N THR A 173 24.40 16.12 -5.00
CA THR A 173 23.63 15.15 -4.23
C THR A 173 23.08 15.81 -2.96
N PRO A 174 21.76 15.75 -2.70
CA PRO A 174 21.15 16.35 -1.51
C PRO A 174 21.29 15.46 -0.27
N ILE A 175 22.53 15.23 0.18
CA ILE A 175 22.88 14.28 1.25
C ILE A 175 22.10 14.57 2.55
N ASP A 176 21.97 15.84 2.93
CA ASP A 176 21.28 16.25 4.17
C ASP A 176 19.78 15.91 4.18
N LEU A 177 19.17 15.76 2.99
CA LEU A 177 17.78 15.33 2.85
C LEU A 177 17.68 13.81 2.77
N VAL A 178 18.60 13.17 2.05
CA VAL A 178 18.56 11.73 1.76
C VAL A 178 18.94 10.92 3.00
N LEU A 179 20.07 11.24 3.64
CA LEU A 179 20.67 10.43 4.69
C LEU A 179 19.73 10.18 5.89
N PRO A 180 18.99 11.19 6.43
CA PRO A 180 18.06 10.96 7.53
C PRO A 180 16.93 9.99 7.20
N VAL A 181 16.51 9.90 5.94
CA VAL A 181 15.44 8.98 5.51
C VAL A 181 15.98 7.56 5.38
N LEU A 182 17.17 7.40 4.77
CA LEU A 182 17.83 6.10 4.66
C LEU A 182 18.08 5.47 6.04
N LYS A 183 18.51 6.25 7.03
CA LYS A 183 18.66 5.79 8.42
C LYS A 183 17.36 5.23 9.00
N GLN A 184 16.22 5.85 8.72
CA GLN A 184 14.93 5.36 9.20
C GLN A 184 14.42 4.14 8.43
N MET A 185 14.75 4.03 7.14
CA MET A 185 14.49 2.83 6.32
C MET A 185 15.33 1.63 6.78
N ASN A 186 16.58 1.88 7.21
CA ASN A 186 17.51 0.86 7.72
C ASN A 186 17.19 0.36 9.14
N ALA A 187 16.18 0.92 9.81
CA ALA A 187 15.86 0.54 11.18
C ALA A 187 15.49 -0.95 11.29
N GLN A 188 15.99 -1.63 12.33
CA GLN A 188 15.84 -3.07 12.56
C GLN A 188 14.38 -3.57 12.48
N LYS A 189 13.40 -2.75 12.89
CA LYS A 189 11.98 -3.08 12.80
C LYS A 189 11.51 -3.45 11.39
N TRP A 190 12.17 -2.92 10.35
CA TRP A 190 11.86 -3.20 8.95
C TRP A 190 12.47 -4.49 8.43
N ARG A 191 13.35 -5.16 9.18
CA ARG A 191 13.93 -6.47 8.85
C ARG A 191 14.50 -6.55 7.42
N GLY A 192 15.16 -5.48 6.98
CA GLY A 192 15.76 -5.41 5.64
C GLY A 192 14.76 -5.20 4.48
N PHE A 193 13.47 -4.93 4.73
CA PHE A 193 12.46 -4.78 3.68
C PHE A 193 12.79 -3.69 2.64
N TYR A 194 13.47 -2.62 3.06
CA TYR A 194 13.88 -1.50 2.21
C TYR A 194 15.35 -1.57 1.76
N GLU A 195 16.05 -2.67 2.00
CA GLU A 195 17.49 -2.80 1.72
C GLU A 195 17.82 -2.60 0.23
N ASP A 196 16.96 -3.09 -0.64
CA ASP A 196 17.06 -2.90 -2.09
C ASP A 196 16.89 -1.44 -2.50
N GLU A 197 15.93 -0.74 -1.90
CA GLU A 197 15.73 0.70 -2.11
C GLU A 197 16.91 1.52 -1.57
N ILE A 198 17.43 1.16 -0.39
CA ILE A 198 18.61 1.81 0.20
C ILE A 198 19.81 1.65 -0.73
N THR A 199 20.12 0.41 -1.15
CA THR A 199 21.24 0.12 -2.05
C THR A 199 21.12 0.92 -3.34
N PHE A 200 19.94 0.93 -3.95
CA PHE A 200 19.68 1.73 -5.15
C PHE A 200 19.95 3.21 -4.94
N ILE A 201 19.44 3.82 -3.85
CA ILE A 201 19.66 5.25 -3.60
C ILE A 201 21.15 5.54 -3.35
N LEU A 202 21.86 4.68 -2.61
CA LEU A 202 23.30 4.85 -2.38
C LEU A 202 24.09 4.85 -3.70
N GLU A 203 23.77 3.95 -4.63
CA GLU A 203 24.39 3.90 -5.96
C GLU A 203 24.17 5.19 -6.76
N GLN A 204 22.95 5.74 -6.72
CA GLN A 204 22.63 6.97 -7.45
C GLN A 204 23.24 8.23 -6.82
N THR A 205 23.44 8.22 -5.50
CA THR A 205 23.85 9.41 -4.74
C THR A 205 25.34 9.45 -4.42
N GLY A 206 26.03 8.30 -4.50
CA GLY A 206 27.41 8.15 -4.06
C GLY A 206 27.60 8.23 -2.54
N ILE A 207 26.52 8.18 -1.75
CA ILE A 207 26.61 8.20 -0.29
C ILE A 207 27.23 6.89 0.18
N GLU A 208 28.23 6.98 1.06
CA GLU A 208 28.88 5.80 1.61
C GLU A 208 27.97 5.06 2.60
N ARG A 209 27.85 3.74 2.43
CA ARG A 209 26.99 2.87 3.27
C ARG A 209 27.29 2.96 4.77
N ARG A 210 28.55 3.22 5.17
CA ARG A 210 28.96 3.36 6.58
C ARG A 210 28.30 4.52 7.32
N LEU A 211 27.64 5.44 6.60
CA LEU A 211 26.95 6.59 7.17
C LEU A 211 25.52 6.25 7.64
N LEU A 212 25.00 5.06 7.33
CA LEU A 212 23.68 4.57 7.72
C LEU A 212 23.68 3.94 9.11
#